data_AF-A0A851GGJ3-F1
#
_entry.id   AF-A0A851GGJ3-F1
#
_cell.length_a   1.000
_cell.length_b   1.000
_cell.length_c   1.000
_cell.angle_alpha   90.00
_cell.angle_beta   90.00
_cell.angle_gamma   90.00
#
_symmetry.space_group_name_H-M   'P 1'
#
loop_
_entity.id
_entity.type
_entity.pdbx_description
1 polymer ?
#
loop_
_entity_poly.entity_id
_entity_poly.type
_entity_poly.pdbx_seq_one_letter_code
_entity_poly.pdbx_strand_id
1 'polypeptide(L)'
;MNELVKMRGVVEGFERTTHTSGTSNRTSTTHLSLFRIGQNHVLLKTSIPSVIANGDEVLIAGMNINGQFQALACRNVTTNWTSPLVQQGCVFIALIVMAVVSFSLFFLVLPILMGCGCIFFAYKVKKHDKLLQEAHYMVLQD
;
A
#
# COMPACT_ATOMS: atom_id res chain seq x y z
N MET A 1 6.16 5.92 -15.81
CA MET A 1 6.19 6.44 -14.43
C MET A 1 4.98 7.35 -14.30
N ASN A 2 3.97 6.98 -13.50
CA ASN A 2 2.74 7.77 -13.39
C ASN A 2 2.97 8.84 -12.33
N GLU A 3 3.26 10.07 -12.77
CA GLU A 3 3.48 11.20 -11.89
C GLU A 3 2.15 11.81 -11.44
N LEU A 4 2.11 12.26 -10.17
CA LEU A 4 0.97 13.01 -9.65
C LEU A 4 1.04 14.44 -10.19
N VAL A 5 0.04 14.82 -10.98
CA VAL A 5 -0.05 16.14 -11.61
C VAL A 5 -1.23 16.91 -11.02
N LYS A 6 -1.04 18.22 -10.85
CA LYS A 6 -2.12 19.16 -10.51
C LYS A 6 -2.52 19.95 -11.75
N MET A 7 -3.81 20.13 -11.94
CA MET A 7 -4.37 20.87 -13.07
C MET A 7 -5.51 21.76 -12.59
N ARG A 8 -5.53 23.01 -13.07
CA ARG A 8 -6.61 23.96 -12.84
C ARG A 8 -7.21 24.35 -14.18
N GLY A 9 -8.53 24.46 -14.25
CA GLY A 9 -9.19 25.03 -15.42
C GLY A 9 -10.71 24.93 -15.33
N VAL A 10 -11.34 25.27 -16.44
CA VAL A 10 -12.79 25.31 -16.58
C VAL A 10 -13.30 23.95 -17.05
N VAL A 11 -14.41 23.52 -16.45
CA VAL A 11 -15.09 22.27 -16.77
C VAL A 11 -15.91 22.41 -18.04
N GLU A 12 -15.66 21.51 -18.99
CA GLU A 12 -16.42 21.38 -20.23
C GLU A 12 -16.96 19.95 -20.39
N GLY A 13 -18.15 19.80 -20.98
CA GLY A 13 -18.72 18.47 -21.29
C GLY A 13 -18.93 17.58 -20.07
N PHE A 14 -19.43 18.15 -18.96
CA PHE A 14 -19.69 17.43 -17.73
C PHE A 14 -20.81 16.39 -17.88
N GLU A 15 -20.47 15.14 -17.57
CA GLU A 15 -21.34 13.99 -17.54
C GLU A 15 -21.24 13.30 -16.17
N ARG A 16 -22.40 12.84 -15.66
CA ARG A 16 -22.47 12.13 -14.38
C ARG A 16 -23.06 10.75 -14.61
N THR A 17 -22.40 9.72 -14.08
CA THR A 17 -22.89 8.35 -14.07
C THR A 17 -22.63 7.69 -12.72
N THR A 18 -23.29 6.57 -12.46
CA THR A 18 -23.16 5.83 -11.21
C THR A 18 -22.85 4.38 -11.51
N HIS A 19 -21.84 3.85 -10.82
CA HIS A 19 -21.51 2.44 -10.86
C HIS A 19 -21.87 1.81 -9.53
N THR A 20 -22.89 0.96 -9.55
CA THR A 20 -23.32 0.17 -8.38
C THR A 20 -22.71 -1.22 -8.47
N SER A 21 -21.94 -1.62 -7.46
CA SER A 21 -21.40 -2.97 -7.33
C SER A 21 -21.82 -3.57 -5.99
N GLY A 22 -22.14 -4.86 -5.98
CA GLY A 22 -22.56 -5.51 -4.74
C GLY A 22 -22.62 -7.03 -4.82
N THR A 23 -22.56 -7.65 -3.65
CA THR A 23 -22.86 -9.07 -3.38
C THR A 23 -24.15 -9.11 -2.56
N SER A 24 -24.77 -10.29 -2.39
CA SER A 24 -26.03 -10.51 -1.67
C SER A 24 -26.19 -9.73 -0.35
N ASN A 25 -25.11 -9.46 0.38
CA ASN A 25 -25.14 -8.75 1.68
C ASN A 25 -24.49 -7.36 1.69
N ARG A 26 -23.99 -6.84 0.55
CA ARG A 26 -23.32 -5.52 0.53
C ARG A 26 -23.43 -4.86 -0.84
N THR A 27 -24.01 -3.67 -0.87
CA THR A 27 -24.09 -2.80 -2.06
C THR A 27 -23.24 -1.56 -1.86
N SER A 28 -22.42 -1.23 -2.85
CA SER A 28 -21.57 -0.04 -2.88
C SER A 28 -21.84 0.75 -4.15
N THR A 29 -22.10 2.05 -4.00
CA THR A 29 -22.36 2.95 -5.13
C THR A 29 -21.18 3.89 -5.29
N THR A 30 -20.60 3.91 -6.48
CA THR A 30 -19.54 4.85 -6.86
C THR A 30 -20.10 5.86 -7.84
N HIS A 31 -20.03 7.15 -7.49
CA HIS A 31 -20.38 8.24 -8.39
C HIS A 31 -19.18 8.57 -9.27
N LEU A 32 -19.39 8.45 -10.58
CA LEU A 32 -18.42 8.75 -11.62
C LEU A 32 -18.79 10.09 -12.26
N SER A 33 -17.80 10.97 -12.40
CA SER A 33 -17.96 12.23 -13.10
C SER A 33 -16.91 12.32 -14.19
N LEU A 34 -17.37 12.49 -15.41
CA LEU A 34 -16.54 12.63 -16.60
C LEU A 34 -16.66 14.07 -17.08
N PHE A 35 -15.53 14.70 -17.35
CA PHE A 35 -15.51 16.06 -17.88
C PHE A 35 -14.17 16.34 -18.55
N ARG A 36 -14.07 17.49 -19.22
CA ARG A 36 -12.84 17.94 -19.87
C ARG A 36 -12.33 19.21 -19.22
N ILE A 37 -11.00 19.32 -19.13
CA ILE A 37 -10.30 20.57 -18.82
C ILE A 37 -9.32 20.81 -19.96
N GLY A 38 -9.64 21.77 -20.83
CA GLY A 38 -8.91 22.00 -22.08
C GLY A 38 -8.90 20.74 -22.97
N GLN A 39 -7.71 20.18 -23.20
CA GLN A 39 -7.53 18.97 -24.03
C GLN A 39 -7.58 17.66 -23.23
N ASN A 40 -7.68 17.72 -21.90
CA ASN A 40 -7.59 16.51 -21.06
C ASN A 40 -8.97 16.00 -20.68
N HIS A 41 -9.22 14.71 -20.95
CA HIS A 41 -10.38 13.99 -20.44
C HIS A 41 -10.13 13.56 -19.00
N VAL A 42 -11.01 13.97 -18.09
CA VAL A 42 -10.89 13.74 -16.64
C VAL A 42 -11.95 12.74 -16.19
N LEU A 43 -11.53 11.77 -15.40
CA LEU A 43 -12.41 10.84 -14.68
C LEU A 43 -12.23 11.06 -13.18
N LEU A 44 -13.32 11.46 -12.52
CA LEU A 44 -13.38 11.60 -11.07
C LEU A 44 -14.29 10.50 -10.49
N LYS A 45 -13.77 9.74 -9.53
CA LYS A 45 -14.52 8.70 -8.81
C LYS A 45 -14.72 9.13 -7.36
N THR A 46 -15.97 9.13 -6.90
CA THR A 46 -16.34 9.62 -5.56
C THR A 46 -17.41 8.75 -4.93
N SER A 47 -17.45 8.71 -3.59
CA SER A 47 -18.48 7.99 -2.82
C SER A 47 -19.79 8.76 -2.70
N ILE A 48 -19.78 10.07 -2.99
CA ILE A 48 -20.94 10.97 -2.96
C ILE A 48 -21.01 11.76 -4.26
N PRO A 49 -22.20 12.20 -4.68
CA PRO A 49 -22.37 13.00 -5.90
C PRO A 49 -21.47 14.24 -5.90
N SER A 50 -20.80 14.48 -7.02
CA SER A 50 -19.97 15.67 -7.23
C SER A 50 -20.82 16.93 -7.42
N VAL A 51 -20.44 18.03 -6.78
CA VAL A 51 -21.07 19.35 -7.00
C VAL A 51 -20.21 20.13 -8.00
N ILE A 52 -20.35 19.79 -9.28
CA ILE A 52 -19.62 20.38 -10.41
C ILE A 52 -20.62 20.58 -11.56
N ALA A 53 -20.49 21.69 -12.27
CA ALA A 53 -21.24 22.01 -13.48
C ALA A 53 -20.32 22.48 -14.62
N ASN A 54 -20.85 22.52 -15.85
CA ASN A 54 -20.15 23.13 -16.98
C ASN A 54 -19.91 24.63 -16.72
N GLY A 55 -18.71 25.11 -17.01
CA GLY A 55 -18.29 26.48 -16.74
C GLY A 55 -17.72 26.71 -15.34
N ASP A 56 -17.78 25.73 -14.44
CA ASP A 56 -17.14 25.83 -13.13
C ASP A 56 -15.62 25.77 -13.25
N GLU A 57 -14.94 26.54 -12.40
CA GLU A 57 -13.50 26.44 -12.26
C GLU A 57 -13.14 25.39 -11.22
N VAL A 58 -12.33 24.40 -11.60
CA VAL A 58 -11.93 23.30 -10.74
C VAL A 58 -10.41 23.18 -10.64
N LEU A 59 -9.95 22.74 -9.48
CA LEU A 59 -8.57 22.32 -9.23
C LEU A 59 -8.59 20.82 -8.97
N ILE A 60 -7.91 20.06 -9.82
CA ILE A 60 -7.81 18.61 -9.73
C ILE A 60 -6.38 18.16 -9.49
N ALA A 61 -6.22 17.05 -8.78
CA ALA A 61 -4.96 16.36 -8.59
C ALA A 61 -5.15 14.88 -8.92
N GLY A 62 -4.25 14.33 -9.73
CA GLY A 62 -4.43 12.99 -10.27
C GLY A 62 -3.26 12.51 -11.10
N MET A 63 -3.50 11.46 -11.86
CA MET A 63 -2.48 10.81 -12.69
C MET A 63 -3.05 10.58 -14.09
N ASN A 64 -2.24 10.71 -15.12
CA ASN A 64 -2.63 10.30 -16.47
C ASN A 64 -2.43 8.79 -16.62
N ILE A 65 -3.51 8.06 -16.91
CA ILE A 65 -3.51 6.61 -17.10
C ILE A 65 -4.21 6.33 -18.43
N ASN A 66 -3.50 5.71 -19.38
CA ASN A 66 -4.04 5.30 -20.68
C ASN A 66 -4.72 6.43 -21.46
N GLY A 67 -4.18 7.65 -21.41
CA GLY A 67 -4.71 8.82 -22.12
C GLY A 67 -5.90 9.51 -21.43
N GLN A 68 -6.32 9.02 -20.26
CA GLN A 68 -7.33 9.65 -19.41
C GLN A 68 -6.70 10.13 -18.09
N PHE A 69 -7.04 11.34 -17.70
CA PHE A 69 -6.63 11.89 -16.41
C PHE A 69 -7.54 11.36 -15.30
N GLN A 70 -7.04 10.43 -14.48
CA GLN A 70 -7.76 9.97 -13.30
C GLN A 70 -7.54 10.94 -12.15
N ALA A 71 -8.57 11.73 -11.84
CA ALA A 71 -8.58 12.65 -10.72
C ALA A 71 -8.79 11.85 -9.41
N LEU A 72 -7.83 11.98 -8.50
CA LEU A 72 -7.88 11.41 -7.15
C LEU A 72 -8.50 12.39 -6.16
N ALA A 73 -8.30 13.69 -6.38
CA ALA A 73 -8.90 14.75 -5.61
C ALA A 73 -9.37 15.88 -6.54
N CYS A 74 -10.48 16.50 -6.19
CA CYS A 74 -11.06 17.62 -6.91
C CYS A 74 -11.60 18.65 -5.92
N ARG A 75 -11.29 19.93 -6.16
CA ARG A 75 -11.92 21.07 -5.51
C ARG A 75 -12.56 21.95 -6.56
N ASN A 76 -13.86 22.16 -6.44
CA ASN A 76 -14.57 23.18 -7.20
C ASN A 76 -14.34 24.53 -6.52
N VAL A 77 -13.69 25.45 -7.24
CA VAL A 77 -13.34 26.78 -6.73
C VAL A 77 -14.58 27.67 -6.72
N THR A 78 -15.46 27.52 -7.71
CA THR A 78 -16.71 28.29 -7.83
C THR A 78 -17.69 27.99 -6.70
N THR A 79 -17.92 26.71 -6.40
CA THR A 79 -18.89 26.28 -5.37
C THR A 79 -18.25 25.99 -4.01
N ASN A 80 -16.92 26.09 -3.92
CA ASN A 80 -16.09 25.71 -2.77
C ASN A 80 -16.27 24.25 -2.31
N TRP A 81 -16.82 23.39 -3.17
CA TRP A 81 -16.98 21.97 -2.89
C TRP A 81 -15.64 21.21 -3.02
N THR A 82 -15.41 20.23 -2.16
CA THR A 82 -14.20 19.38 -2.19
C THR A 82 -14.60 17.91 -2.18
N SER A 83 -13.96 17.10 -3.03
CA SER A 83 -14.20 15.66 -3.09
C SER A 83 -13.80 14.98 -1.78
N PRO A 84 -14.60 14.03 -1.27
CA PRO A 84 -14.24 13.27 -0.08
C PRO A 84 -13.00 12.41 -0.35
N LEU A 85 -12.17 12.23 0.68
CA LEU A 85 -11.04 11.32 0.61
C LEU A 85 -11.55 9.87 0.48
N VAL A 86 -11.09 9.15 -0.55
CA VAL A 86 -11.29 7.71 -0.64
C VAL A 86 -10.33 7.05 0.35
N GLN A 87 -10.82 6.77 1.56
CA GLN A 87 -10.00 6.23 2.64
C GLN A 87 -9.70 4.73 2.40
N GLN A 88 -8.57 4.43 1.76
CA GLN A 88 -8.04 3.06 1.61
C GLN A 88 -7.29 2.55 2.86
N GLY A 89 -7.23 3.35 3.93
CA GLY A 89 -6.39 3.09 5.11
C GLY A 89 -6.69 1.78 5.86
N CYS A 90 -7.93 1.29 5.83
CA CYS A 90 -8.29 0.06 6.53
C CYS A 90 -7.60 -1.20 5.99
N VAL A 91 -7.23 -1.21 4.70
CA VAL A 91 -6.56 -2.38 4.07
C VAL A 91 -5.09 -2.49 4.50
N PHE A 92 -4.41 -1.35 4.66
CA PHE A 92 -3.02 -1.34 5.12
C PHE A 92 -2.87 -1.81 6.58
N ILE A 93 -3.80 -1.44 7.45
CA ILE A 93 -3.80 -1.88 8.85
C ILE A 93 -3.96 -3.41 8.92
N ALA A 94 -4.88 -3.97 8.14
CA ALA A 94 -5.10 -5.42 8.11
C ALA A 94 -3.85 -6.19 7.63
N LEU A 95 -3.15 -5.68 6.60
CA LEU A 95 -1.90 -6.30 6.12
C LEU A 95 -0.78 -6.27 7.16
N ILE A 96 -0.62 -5.15 7.88
CA ILE A 96 0.40 -5.02 8.92
C ILE A 96 0.12 -5.99 10.07
N VAL A 97 -1.13 -6.12 10.52
CA VAL A 97 -1.51 -7.06 11.58
C VAL A 97 -1.22 -8.51 11.15
N MET A 98 -1.59 -8.88 9.93
CA MET A 98 -1.32 -10.23 9.40
C MET A 98 0.18 -10.52 9.28
N ALA A 99 0.99 -9.53 8.89
CA ALA A 99 2.44 -9.66 8.82
C ALA A 99 3.08 -9.84 10.20
N VAL A 100 2.64 -9.06 11.20
CA VAL A 100 3.13 -9.17 12.59
C VAL A 100 2.76 -10.51 13.21
N VAL A 101 1.53 -10.99 13.00
CA VAL A 101 1.09 -12.31 13.48
C VAL A 101 1.93 -13.42 12.85
N SER A 102 2.16 -13.37 11.54
CA SER A 102 2.97 -14.35 10.82
C SER A 102 4.44 -14.35 11.28
N PHE A 103 5.01 -13.16 11.50
CA PHE A 103 6.38 -13.00 11.99
C PHE A 103 6.55 -13.51 13.44
N SER A 104 5.56 -13.25 14.30
CA SER A 104 5.56 -13.73 15.69
C SER A 104 5.47 -15.26 15.80
N LEU A 105 4.70 -15.91 14.92
CA LEU A 105 4.60 -17.37 14.87
C LEU A 105 5.89 -18.04 14.36
N PHE A 106 6.58 -17.39 13.41
CA PHE A 106 7.85 -17.88 12.88
C PHE A 106 8.99 -17.84 13.92
N PHE A 107 9.02 -16.81 14.78
CA PHE A 107 10.02 -16.66 15.84
C PHE A 107 9.79 -17.55 17.07
N LEU A 108 8.63 -18.18 17.23
CA LEU A 108 8.34 -18.98 18.43
C LEU A 108 8.66 -20.48 18.25
N VAL A 109 8.61 -20.99 17.02
CA VAL A 109 8.80 -22.43 16.73
C VAL A 109 10.25 -22.78 16.35
N LEU A 110 10.98 -21.85 15.70
CA LEU A 110 12.35 -22.10 15.22
C LEU A 110 13.48 -22.06 16.28
N PRO A 111 13.46 -21.20 17.32
CA PRO A 111 14.62 -21.08 18.22
C PRO A 111 14.76 -22.26 19.20
N ILE A 112 13.73 -23.07 19.39
CA ILE A 112 13.80 -24.27 20.25
C ILE A 112 14.62 -25.37 19.55
N LEU A 113 14.40 -25.57 18.24
CA LEU A 113 15.15 -26.56 17.45
C LEU A 113 16.59 -26.08 17.16
N MET A 114 16.77 -24.79 16.87
CA MET A 114 18.11 -24.24 16.60
C MET A 114 18.96 -24.12 17.89
N GLY A 115 18.34 -23.76 19.02
CA GLY A 115 19.01 -23.66 20.33
C GLY A 115 19.59 -25.00 20.81
N CYS A 116 18.83 -26.10 20.68
CA CYS A 116 19.35 -27.43 20.99
C CYS A 116 20.50 -27.85 20.06
N GLY A 117 20.44 -27.52 18.77
CA GLY A 117 21.50 -27.79 17.79
C GLY A 117 22.80 -27.02 18.10
N CYS A 118 22.71 -25.74 18.46
CA CYS A 118 23.86 -24.91 18.82
C CYS A 118 24.54 -25.39 20.11
N ILE A 119 23.77 -25.81 21.12
CA ILE A 119 24.33 -26.36 22.37
C ILE A 119 25.07 -27.69 22.11
N PHE A 120 24.52 -28.56 21.25
CA PHE A 120 25.17 -29.82 20.86
C PHE A 120 26.51 -29.58 20.12
N PHE A 121 26.54 -28.63 19.19
CA PHE A 121 27.76 -28.28 18.45
C PHE A 121 28.83 -27.67 19.37
N ALA A 122 28.45 -26.79 20.29
CA ALA A 122 29.37 -26.20 21.27
C ALA A 122 30.01 -27.26 22.20
N TYR A 123 29.24 -28.28 22.59
CA TYR A 123 29.77 -29.43 23.34
C TYR A 123 30.78 -30.24 22.53
N LYS A 124 30.54 -30.45 21.23
CA LYS A 124 31.45 -31.21 20.36
C LYS A 124 32.77 -30.48 20.13
N VAL A 125 32.74 -29.15 19.95
CA VAL A 125 33.94 -28.32 19.76
C VAL A 125 34.81 -28.30 21.01
N LYS A 126 34.24 -28.12 22.21
CA LYS A 126 35.01 -28.17 23.47
C LYS A 126 35.70 -29.52 23.70
N LYS A 127 35.15 -30.62 23.19
CA LYS A 127 35.77 -31.94 23.26
C LYS A 127 36.96 -32.07 22.30
N HIS A 128 36.89 -31.43 21.13
CA HIS A 128 38.02 -31.41 20.17
C HIS A 128 39.18 -30.53 20.65
N ASP A 129 38.91 -29.38 21.27
CA ASP A 129 39.96 -28.49 21.76
C ASP A 129 40.78 -29.13 22.89
N LYS A 130 40.14 -29.92 23.78
CA LYS A 130 40.86 -30.66 24.82
C LYS A 130 41.83 -31.70 24.24
N LEU A 131 41.44 -32.39 23.17
CA LEU A 131 42.30 -33.38 22.49
C LEU A 131 43.46 -32.70 21.75
N LEU A 132 43.21 -31.53 21.16
CA LEU A 132 44.25 -30.72 20.52
C LEU A 132 45.26 -30.18 21.53
N GLN A 133 44.80 -29.76 22.71
CA GLN A 133 45.66 -29.26 23.78
C GLN A 133 46.50 -30.37 24.42
N GLU A 134 45.95 -31.59 24.56
CA GLU A 134 46.67 -32.79 25.02
C GLU A 134 47.72 -33.23 24.00
N ALA A 135 47.39 -33.24 22.70
CA ALA A 135 48.33 -33.55 21.62
C ALA A 135 49.48 -32.53 21.55
N HIS A 136 49.19 -31.25 21.77
CA HIS A 136 50.21 -30.21 21.73
C HIS A 136 51.20 -30.30 22.92
N TYR A 137 50.75 -30.82 24.06
CA TYR A 137 51.58 -31.02 25.25
C TYR A 137 52.52 -32.23 25.10
N MET A 138 52.11 -33.27 24.37
CA MET A 138 52.94 -34.46 24.11
C MET A 138 54.09 -34.21 23.13
N VAL A 139 53.98 -33.21 22.24
CA VAL A 139 55.02 -32.91 21.24
C VAL A 139 56.16 -32.03 21.79
N LEU A 140 55.95 -31.37 22.94
CA LEU A 140 56.93 -30.44 23.54
C LEU A 140 57.90 -31.10 24.55
N GLN A 141 57.85 -32.43 24.70
CA GLN A 141 58.61 -33.16 25.72
C GLN A 141 59.72 -34.09 25.17
N ASP A 142 60.03 -34.00 23.88
CA ASP A 142 61.24 -34.60 23.27
C ASP A 142 62.18 -33.51 22.70
#